data_AF-A0A9E0ZYD0-F1
#
_entry.id   AF-A0A9E0ZYD0-F1
#
_cell.length_a   1.000
_cell.length_b   1.000
_cell.length_c   1.000
_cell.angle_alpha   90.00
_cell.angle_beta   90.00
_cell.angle_gamma   90.00
#
_symmetry.space_group_name_H-M   'P 1'
#
loop_
_entity.id
_entity.type
_entity.pdbx_description
1 polymer ?
#
loop_
_entity_poly.entity_id
_entity_poly.type
_entity_poly.pdbx_seq_one_letter_code
_entity_poly.pdbx_strand_id
1 'polypeptide(L)'
;MAEKFLSQDRVSELWAATIAKIGASLAGYVKTTDLSAAISSALTGYATTNAVNSAIQSALTKYMTTEDVKEAIATAVAEATGISIQVVEDLPPTGQANTIYMVPSASGSGQNVKDEYMWIESKWEKIGDTNIDLSGYWQKTELTAMTSEELSAILV
;
A
#
# COMPACT_ATOMS: atom_id res chain seq x y z
N MET A 1 -51.99 42.51 82.36
CA MET A 1 -52.39 42.23 80.97
C MET A 1 -51.49 41.08 80.50
N ALA A 2 -52.04 39.90 80.20
CA ALA A 2 -51.20 38.77 79.78
C ALA A 2 -50.49 39.14 78.46
N GLU A 3 -49.19 38.85 78.35
CA GLU A 3 -48.44 39.07 77.11
C GLU A 3 -49.09 38.28 75.98
N LYS A 4 -49.49 38.99 74.91
CA LYS A 4 -50.20 38.42 73.76
C LYS A 4 -49.24 37.85 72.70
N PHE A 5 -47.93 38.01 72.90
CA PHE A 5 -46.88 37.63 71.96
C PHE A 5 -45.72 36.93 72.69
N LEU A 6 -44.95 36.11 71.97
CA LEU A 6 -43.75 35.44 72.49
C LEU A 6 -42.60 36.45 72.72
N SER A 7 -41.80 36.24 73.76
CA SER A 7 -40.56 36.99 73.97
C SER A 7 -39.48 36.62 72.96
N GLN A 8 -38.45 37.46 72.81
CA GLN A 8 -37.33 37.22 71.90
C GLN A 8 -36.63 35.87 72.16
N ASP A 9 -36.43 35.52 73.43
CA ASP A 9 -35.83 34.24 73.82
C ASP A 9 -36.70 33.05 73.37
N ARG A 10 -38.02 33.14 73.55
CA ARG A 10 -38.96 32.09 73.14
C ARG A 10 -39.05 31.94 71.63
N VAL A 11 -38.91 33.04 70.88
CA VAL A 11 -38.82 33.02 69.41
C VAL A 11 -37.52 32.34 68.97
N SER A 12 -36.39 32.63 69.62
CA SER A 12 -35.09 32.01 69.34
C SER A 12 -35.11 30.50 69.60
N GLU A 13 -35.68 30.07 70.73
CA GLU A 13 -35.88 28.65 71.05
C GLU A 13 -36.76 27.95 70.02
N LEU A 14 -37.88 28.56 69.63
CA LEU A 14 -38.78 28.01 68.62
C LEU A 14 -38.09 27.86 67.25
N TRP A 15 -37.29 28.87 66.86
CA TRP A 15 -36.50 28.83 65.63
C TRP A 15 -35.47 27.70 65.66
N ALA A 16 -34.70 27.57 66.74
CA ALA A 16 -33.72 26.51 66.91
C ALA A 16 -34.38 25.11 66.87
N ALA A 17 -35.52 24.94 67.56
CA ALA A 17 -36.28 23.70 67.54
C ALA A 17 -36.83 23.37 66.14
N THR A 18 -37.25 24.38 65.38
CA THR A 18 -37.76 24.22 64.02
C THR A 18 -36.64 23.80 63.06
N ILE A 19 -35.48 24.47 63.10
CA ILE A 19 -34.30 24.06 62.31
C ILE A 19 -33.89 22.63 62.64
N ALA A 20 -33.82 22.28 63.93
CA ALA A 20 -33.43 20.95 64.36
C ALA A 20 -34.39 19.87 63.82
N LYS A 21 -35.72 20.11 63.89
CA LYS A 21 -36.72 19.20 63.35
C LYS A 21 -36.62 19.06 61.83
N ILE A 22 -36.46 20.17 61.11
CA ILE A 22 -36.27 20.15 59.66
C ILE A 22 -35.01 19.38 59.29
N GLY A 23 -33.87 19.68 59.93
CA GLY A 23 -32.61 18.97 59.72
C GLY A 23 -32.72 17.47 59.98
N ALA A 24 -33.40 17.07 61.06
CA ALA A 24 -33.66 15.66 61.37
C ALA A 24 -34.55 14.98 60.32
N SER A 25 -35.61 15.64 59.85
CA SER A 25 -36.45 15.13 58.76
C SER A 25 -35.71 14.97 57.44
N LEU A 26 -34.72 15.82 57.17
CA LEU A 26 -33.89 15.76 55.95
C LEU A 26 -32.74 14.75 56.06
N ALA A 27 -32.32 14.33 57.26
CA ALA A 27 -31.16 13.47 57.47
C ALA A 27 -31.26 12.09 56.80
N GLY A 28 -32.48 11.58 56.59
CA GLY A 28 -32.72 10.30 55.90
C GLY A 28 -32.72 10.39 54.37
N TYR A 29 -32.64 11.59 53.80
CA TYR A 29 -32.57 11.78 52.35
C TYR A 29 -31.13 11.70 51.87
N VAL A 30 -30.92 11.03 50.72
CA VAL A 30 -29.62 10.91 50.08
C VAL A 30 -29.12 12.30 49.66
N LYS A 31 -27.89 12.64 50.05
CA LYS A 31 -27.25 13.87 49.60
C LYS A 31 -26.80 13.71 48.15
N THR A 32 -26.81 14.82 47.40
CA THR A 32 -26.29 14.84 46.02
C THR A 32 -24.84 14.35 45.95
N THR A 33 -24.02 14.63 46.96
CA THR A 33 -22.65 14.14 47.09
C THR A 33 -22.55 12.62 47.17
N ASP A 34 -23.45 11.99 47.94
CA ASP A 34 -23.46 10.55 48.15
C ASP A 34 -23.92 9.84 46.87
N LEU A 35 -24.91 10.43 46.18
CA LEU A 35 -25.36 9.98 44.87
C LEU A 35 -24.25 10.10 43.81
N SER A 36 -23.56 11.24 43.75
CA SER A 36 -22.44 11.45 42.81
C SER A 36 -21.28 10.50 43.08
N ALA A 37 -20.96 10.22 44.35
CA ALA A 37 -19.93 9.25 44.72
C ALA A 37 -20.31 7.82 44.31
N ALA A 38 -21.56 7.40 44.56
CA ALA A 38 -22.06 6.09 44.16
C ALA A 38 -22.05 5.89 42.63
N ILE A 39 -22.48 6.91 41.87
CA ILE A 39 -22.43 6.90 40.40
C ILE A 39 -20.99 6.79 39.91
N SER A 40 -20.08 7.60 40.47
CA SER A 40 -18.66 7.57 40.09
C SER A 40 -18.04 6.21 40.37
N SER A 41 -18.33 5.63 41.53
CA SER A 41 -17.87 4.29 41.92
C SER A 41 -18.38 3.21 40.96
N ALA A 42 -19.67 3.24 40.60
CA ALA A 42 -20.27 2.27 39.70
C ALA A 42 -19.66 2.32 38.28
N LEU A 43 -19.21 3.49 37.83
CA LEU A 43 -18.62 3.67 36.51
C LEU A 43 -17.14 3.28 36.42
N THR A 44 -16.43 3.10 37.55
CA THR A 44 -14.99 2.80 37.55
C THR A 44 -14.59 1.53 36.81
N GLY A 45 -15.48 0.53 36.76
CA GLY A 45 -15.23 -0.74 36.06
C GLY A 45 -15.47 -0.71 34.55
N TYR A 46 -16.01 0.39 34.02
CA TYR A 46 -16.34 0.52 32.60
C TYR A 46 -15.24 1.25 31.86
N ALA A 47 -14.86 0.72 30.69
CA ALA A 47 -13.90 1.38 29.82
C ALA A 47 -14.50 2.69 29.28
N THR A 48 -13.69 3.75 29.29
CA THR A 48 -14.07 5.02 28.67
C THR A 48 -13.93 4.93 27.16
N THR A 49 -14.65 5.77 26.42
CA THR A 49 -14.49 5.92 24.96
C THR A 49 -13.02 6.18 24.58
N ASN A 50 -12.30 6.97 25.39
CA ASN A 50 -10.87 7.23 25.17
C ASN A 50 -10.03 5.95 25.32
N ALA A 51 -10.26 5.16 26.38
CA ALA A 51 -9.54 3.91 26.59
C ALA A 51 -9.78 2.91 25.44
N VAL A 52 -11.03 2.80 24.98
CA VAL A 52 -11.39 1.94 23.84
C VAL A 52 -10.73 2.44 22.55
N ASN A 53 -10.80 3.73 22.25
CA ASN A 53 -10.18 4.31 21.06
C ASN A 53 -8.66 4.14 21.05
N SER A 54 -7.99 4.31 22.20
CA SER A 54 -6.55 4.07 22.33
C SER A 54 -6.19 2.60 22.10
N ALA A 55 -6.97 1.67 22.65
CA ALA A 55 -6.75 0.24 22.45
C ALA A 55 -6.93 -0.16 20.97
N ILE A 56 -7.95 0.37 20.30
CA ILE A 56 -8.20 0.14 18.87
C ILE A 56 -7.04 0.67 18.02
N GLN A 57 -6.61 1.91 18.24
CA GLN A 57 -5.50 2.50 17.50
C GLN A 57 -4.20 1.69 17.69
N SER A 58 -3.90 1.29 18.93
CA SER A 58 -2.72 0.46 19.22
C SER A 58 -2.81 -0.94 18.60
N ALA A 59 -4.00 -1.50 18.40
CA ALA A 59 -4.16 -2.76 17.71
C ALA A 59 -3.94 -2.61 16.20
N LEU A 60 -4.42 -1.51 15.61
CA LEU A 60 -4.34 -1.24 14.18
C LEU A 60 -2.91 -0.99 13.68
N THR A 61 -2.01 -0.47 14.52
CA THR A 61 -0.60 -0.23 14.14
C THR A 61 0.19 -1.51 13.80
N LYS A 62 -0.34 -2.70 14.12
CA LYS A 62 0.26 -3.99 13.76
C LYS A 62 -0.05 -4.44 12.34
N TYR A 63 -0.99 -3.77 11.66
CA TYR A 63 -1.42 -4.09 10.32
C TYR A 63 -0.81 -3.11 9.33
N MET A 64 -0.41 -3.62 8.17
CA MET A 64 0.06 -2.78 7.06
C MET A 64 -1.10 -1.95 6.51
N THR A 65 -0.81 -0.70 6.18
CA THR A 65 -1.75 0.16 5.46
C THR A 65 -1.77 -0.19 3.98
N THR A 66 -2.79 0.29 3.26
CA THR A 66 -2.87 0.16 1.80
C THR A 66 -1.63 0.74 1.10
N GLU A 67 -1.03 1.81 1.65
CA GLU A 67 0.18 2.42 1.08
C GLU A 67 1.41 1.54 1.34
N ASP A 68 1.58 0.97 2.53
CA ASP A 68 2.68 0.05 2.83
C ASP A 68 2.63 -1.19 1.91
N VAL A 69 1.42 -1.69 1.62
CA VAL A 69 1.22 -2.82 0.70
C VAL A 69 1.57 -2.43 -0.74
N LYS A 70 1.16 -1.24 -1.20
CA LYS A 70 1.52 -0.75 -2.54
C LYS A 70 3.03 -0.60 -2.70
N GLU A 71 3.71 -0.05 -1.71
CA GLU A 71 5.17 0.11 -1.73
C GLU A 71 5.86 -1.26 -1.77
N ALA A 72 5.46 -2.20 -0.91
CA ALA A 72 6.01 -3.55 -0.90
C ALA A 72 5.80 -4.28 -2.24
N ILE A 73 4.62 -4.16 -2.86
CA ILE A 73 4.34 -4.73 -4.18
C ILE A 73 5.19 -4.06 -5.25
N ALA A 74 5.28 -2.73 -5.27
CA ALA A 74 6.06 -1.99 -6.26
C ALA A 74 7.55 -2.39 -6.20
N THR A 75 8.11 -2.50 -4.98
CA THR A 75 9.48 -3.01 -4.78
C THR A 75 9.60 -4.44 -5.26
N ALA A 76 8.70 -5.34 -4.88
CA ALA A 76 8.75 -6.74 -5.30
C ALA A 76 8.62 -6.90 -6.83
N VAL A 77 7.82 -6.06 -7.50
CA VAL A 77 7.67 -6.06 -8.96
C VAL A 77 8.92 -5.48 -9.64
N ALA A 78 9.54 -4.46 -9.06
CA ALA A 78 10.81 -3.92 -9.55
C ALA A 78 11.97 -4.93 -9.38
N GLU A 79 11.96 -5.70 -8.29
CA GLU A 79 12.90 -6.80 -8.03
C GLU A 79 12.60 -8.04 -8.87
N ALA A 80 11.34 -8.28 -9.23
CA ALA A 80 10.93 -9.34 -10.13
C ALA A 80 11.44 -9.01 -11.54
N THR A 81 12.63 -9.51 -11.83
CA THR A 81 13.38 -9.39 -13.08
C THR A 81 12.56 -9.73 -14.33
N GLY A 82 11.76 -8.79 -14.81
CA GLY A 82 11.17 -8.82 -16.14
C GLY A 82 12.16 -8.25 -17.15
N ILE A 83 12.29 -8.90 -18.31
CA ILE A 83 12.97 -8.29 -19.45
C ILE A 83 12.04 -7.20 -20.02
N SER A 84 12.51 -5.96 -20.02
CA SER A 84 11.86 -4.83 -20.71
C SER A 84 12.36 -4.74 -22.14
N ILE A 85 11.49 -4.38 -23.10
CA ILE A 85 11.88 -4.15 -24.50
C ILE A 85 11.63 -2.69 -24.85
N GLN A 86 12.66 -2.01 -25.35
CA GLN A 86 12.61 -0.61 -25.73
C GLN A 86 13.09 -0.40 -27.17
N VAL A 87 12.24 0.16 -28.03
CA VAL A 87 12.63 0.56 -29.38
C VAL A 87 13.19 1.99 -29.34
N VAL A 88 14.40 2.18 -29.87
CA VAL A 88 15.08 3.49 -29.93
C VAL A 88 15.65 3.71 -31.32
N GLU A 89 15.82 4.97 -31.72
CA GLU A 89 16.51 5.30 -32.98
C GLU A 89 18.03 5.17 -32.83
N ASP A 90 18.58 5.59 -31.69
CA ASP A 90 19.99 5.44 -31.32
C ASP A 90 20.11 4.94 -29.88
N LEU A 91 21.18 4.18 -29.60
CA LEU A 91 21.47 3.72 -28.24
C LEU A 91 21.78 4.92 -27.33
N PRO A 92 21.17 5.01 -26.13
CA PRO A 92 21.52 6.04 -25.17
C PRO A 92 22.97 5.87 -24.66
N PRO A 93 23.54 6.86 -23.95
CA PRO A 93 24.90 6.76 -23.40
C PRO A 93 25.12 5.57 -22.47
N THR A 94 24.06 5.14 -21.78
CA THR A 94 24.04 3.99 -20.86
C THR A 94 22.69 3.30 -20.95
N GLY A 95 22.65 1.97 -20.76
CA GLY A 95 21.40 1.22 -20.68
C GLY A 95 20.97 0.86 -19.26
N GLN A 96 19.73 0.40 -19.14
CA GLN A 96 19.15 -0.09 -17.88
C GLN A 96 19.33 -1.60 -17.74
N ALA A 97 19.42 -2.08 -16.50
CA ALA A 97 19.44 -3.52 -16.22
C ALA A 97 18.14 -4.18 -16.71
N ASN A 98 18.26 -5.40 -17.22
CA ASN A 98 17.13 -6.19 -17.74
C ASN A 98 16.34 -5.52 -18.89
N THR A 99 16.96 -4.61 -19.66
CA THR A 99 16.31 -3.99 -20.83
C THR A 99 17.02 -4.40 -22.12
N ILE A 100 16.24 -4.91 -23.08
CA ILE A 100 16.65 -5.13 -24.47
C ILE A 100 16.28 -3.89 -25.29
N TYR A 101 17.27 -3.28 -25.92
CA TYR A 101 17.12 -2.13 -26.81
C TYR A 101 17.07 -2.60 -28.27
N MET A 102 16.05 -2.20 -29.01
CA MET A 102 15.86 -2.49 -30.43
C MET A 102 16.16 -1.24 -31.25
N VAL A 103 17.22 -1.29 -32.07
CA VAL A 103 17.75 -0.16 -32.85
C VAL A 103 17.59 -0.45 -34.35
N PRO A 104 17.20 0.52 -35.22
CA PRO A 104 17.21 0.33 -36.67
C PRO A 104 18.51 -0.33 -37.16
N SER A 105 18.36 -1.48 -37.83
CA SER A 105 19.51 -2.18 -38.42
C SER A 105 19.87 -1.56 -39.77
N ALA A 106 21.16 -1.27 -39.99
CA ALA A 106 21.64 -0.72 -41.26
C ALA A 106 21.49 -1.70 -42.44
N SER A 107 21.47 -3.00 -42.16
CA SER A 107 21.28 -4.09 -43.14
C SER A 107 19.91 -4.76 -43.01
N GLY A 108 18.96 -4.12 -42.33
CA GLY A 108 17.64 -4.70 -42.10
C GLY A 108 16.90 -4.98 -43.40
N SER A 109 16.34 -6.19 -43.54
CA SER A 109 15.53 -6.57 -44.69
C SER A 109 14.34 -7.44 -44.30
N GLY A 110 13.23 -7.28 -45.02
CA GLY A 110 11.99 -7.99 -44.72
C GLY A 110 11.47 -7.69 -43.32
N GLN A 111 11.30 -8.74 -42.50
CA GLN A 111 10.78 -8.63 -41.14
C GLN A 111 11.88 -8.37 -40.09
N ASN A 112 13.16 -8.41 -40.48
CA ASN A 112 14.27 -8.13 -39.59
C ASN A 112 14.82 -6.72 -39.84
N VAL A 113 14.30 -5.74 -39.12
CA VAL A 113 14.69 -4.32 -39.30
C VAL A 113 15.32 -3.70 -38.06
N LYS A 114 15.51 -4.49 -36.99
CA LYS A 114 16.06 -4.02 -35.72
C LYS A 114 17.15 -4.96 -35.23
N ASP A 115 18.24 -4.38 -34.76
CA ASP A 115 19.29 -5.05 -34.00
C ASP A 115 18.95 -4.99 -32.50
N GLU A 116 19.19 -6.07 -31.75
CA GLU A 116 18.96 -6.14 -30.31
C GLU A 116 20.25 -5.92 -29.51
N TYR A 117 20.18 -5.05 -28.50
CA TYR A 117 21.28 -4.70 -27.61
C TYR A 117 20.91 -4.81 -26.13
N MET A 118 21.89 -5.12 -25.28
CA MET A 118 21.80 -5.01 -23.82
C MET A 118 22.99 -4.24 -23.27
N TRP A 119 22.81 -3.59 -22.12
CA TRP A 119 23.89 -2.93 -21.40
C TRP A 119 24.46 -3.88 -20.33
N ILE A 120 25.67 -4.37 -20.56
CA ILE A 120 26.34 -5.40 -19.74
C ILE A 120 27.73 -4.88 -19.42
N GLU A 121 28.17 -4.94 -18.16
CA GLU A 121 29.53 -4.51 -17.75
C GLU A 121 29.91 -3.08 -18.23
N SER A 122 28.97 -2.14 -18.17
CA SER A 122 29.18 -0.74 -18.60
C SER A 122 29.50 -0.55 -20.09
N LYS A 123 29.08 -1.49 -20.94
CA LYS A 123 29.20 -1.42 -22.40
C LYS A 123 27.91 -1.91 -23.07
N TRP A 124 27.69 -1.47 -24.31
CA TRP A 124 26.66 -2.03 -25.18
C TRP A 124 27.12 -3.37 -25.76
N GLU A 125 26.29 -4.39 -25.62
CA GLU A 125 26.48 -5.70 -26.21
C GLU A 125 25.35 -5.96 -27.20
N LYS A 126 25.68 -6.24 -28.45
CA LYS A 126 24.72 -6.69 -29.46
C LYS A 126 24.40 -8.15 -29.16
N ILE A 127 23.16 -8.43 -28.81
CA ILE A 127 22.69 -9.77 -28.44
C ILE A 127 21.91 -10.44 -29.56
N GLY A 128 21.53 -9.68 -30.59
CA GLY A 128 20.83 -10.20 -31.76
C GLY A 128 20.96 -9.28 -32.96
N ASP A 129 21.09 -9.91 -34.13
CA ASP A 129 20.44 -9.47 -35.34
C ASP A 129 19.77 -10.71 -35.94
N THR A 130 18.54 -10.59 -36.43
CA THR A 130 17.89 -11.75 -37.09
C THR A 130 18.28 -11.85 -38.58
N ASN A 131 19.49 -11.36 -38.93
CA ASN A 131 19.94 -11.30 -40.31
C ASN A 131 20.55 -12.65 -40.70
N ILE A 132 20.14 -13.17 -41.86
CA ILE A 132 20.62 -14.47 -42.34
C ILE A 132 21.41 -14.22 -43.62
N ASP A 133 22.72 -14.46 -43.56
CA ASP A 133 23.57 -14.42 -44.75
C ASP A 133 23.37 -15.69 -45.58
N LEU A 134 22.81 -15.52 -46.78
CA LEU A 134 22.61 -16.58 -47.76
C LEU A 134 23.55 -16.47 -48.97
N SER A 135 24.55 -15.57 -48.93
CA SER A 135 25.44 -15.30 -50.06
C SER A 135 26.24 -16.53 -50.54
N GLY A 136 26.41 -17.54 -49.68
CA GLY A 136 27.06 -18.82 -50.01
C GLY A 136 26.13 -19.93 -50.50
N TYR A 137 24.81 -19.70 -50.57
CA TYR A 137 23.83 -20.70 -50.99
C TYR A 137 23.39 -20.51 -52.43
N TRP A 138 23.12 -21.62 -53.10
CA TRP A 138 22.59 -21.64 -54.46
C TRP A 138 21.18 -21.06 -54.50
N GLN A 139 20.95 -20.10 -55.40
CA GLN A 139 19.64 -19.56 -55.67
C GLN A 139 18.81 -20.54 -56.50
N LYS A 140 17.48 -20.52 -56.34
CA LYS A 140 16.57 -21.37 -57.13
C LYS A 140 16.73 -21.18 -58.64
N THR A 141 17.12 -19.99 -59.07
CA THR A 141 17.40 -19.64 -60.46
C THR A 141 18.70 -20.24 -60.98
N GLU A 142 19.62 -20.61 -60.09
CA GLU A 142 20.91 -21.25 -60.42
C GLU A 142 20.77 -22.78 -60.47
N LEU A 143 19.67 -23.33 -59.93
CA LEU A 143 19.33 -24.74 -60.02
C LEU A 143 18.66 -25.04 -61.36
N THR A 144 19.31 -25.87 -62.17
CA THR A 144 18.74 -26.42 -63.40
C THR A 144 18.45 -27.91 -63.22
N ALA A 145 17.29 -28.35 -63.70
CA ALA A 145 16.93 -29.76 -63.66
C ALA A 145 17.82 -30.53 -64.64
N MET A 146 18.45 -31.60 -64.17
CA MET A 146 19.26 -32.47 -65.01
C MET A 146 18.40 -33.10 -66.11
N THR A 147 18.91 -33.07 -67.34
CA THR A 147 18.28 -33.72 -68.49
C THR A 147 18.53 -35.23 -68.48
N SER A 148 17.68 -35.99 -69.19
CA SER A 148 17.85 -37.44 -69.34
C SER A 148 19.16 -37.80 -70.06
N GLU A 149 19.62 -36.96 -70.97
CA GLU A 149 20.90 -37.10 -71.65
C GLU A 149 22.09 -36.91 -70.68
N GLU A 150 22.07 -35.87 -69.85
CA GLU A 150 23.12 -35.65 -68.83
C GLU A 150 23.13 -36.76 -67.78
N LEU A 151 21.96 -37.25 -67.37
CA LEU A 151 21.84 -38.38 -66.45
C LEU A 151 22.44 -39.67 -67.03
N SER A 152 22.23 -39.92 -68.32
CA SER A 152 22.77 -41.10 -69.02
C SER A 152 24.29 -41.03 -69.16
N ALA A 153 24.88 -39.83 -69.29
CA ALA A 153 26.32 -39.64 -69.36
C ALA A 153 27.04 -39.87 -68.02
N ILE A 154 26.32 -39.76 -66.89
CA ILE A 154 26.87 -39.96 -65.53
C ILE A 154 26.76 -41.44 -65.10
N LEU A 155 25.79 -42.19 -65.61
CA LEU A 155 25.50 -43.58 -65.21
C LEU A 155 26.34 -44.65 -65.93
N VAL A 156 27.51 -44.30 -66.47
CA VAL A 156 28.42 -45.27 -67.13
C VAL A 156 28.96 -46.30 -66.16
#